data_AF-A0A2D4MDN7-F1
#
_entry.id   AF-A0A2D4MDN7-F1
#
_cell.length_a   1.000
_cell.length_b   1.000
_cell.length_c   1.000
_cell.angle_alpha   90.00
_cell.angle_beta   90.00
_cell.angle_gamma   90.00
#
_symmetry.space_group_name_H-M   'P 1'
#
loop_
_entity.id
_entity.type
_entity.pdbx_description
1 polymer ?
#
loop_
_entity_poly.entity_id
_entity_poly.type
_entity_poly.pdbx_seq_one_letter_code
_entity_poly.pdbx_strand_id
1 'polypeptide(L)'
;LKNAEKSNPQWYQGQPIWLTAMYQGLKSASFFWPGSDVDVNGSFPNLYKLYNRSIPFEERVITFLRWLQLPEEERPHFYTLYLEEPDSSGHIYGPISSEVIL
;
A
#
# COMPACT_ATOMS: atom_id res chain seq x y z
N LEU A 1 6.32 5.87 11.32
CA LEU A 1 6.01 6.01 12.77
C LEU A 1 5.98 4.60 13.38
N LYS A 2 6.77 4.34 14.42
CA LYS A 2 6.86 3.01 15.06
C LYS A 2 5.87 2.82 16.23
N ASN A 3 5.05 3.81 16.54
CA ASN A 3 4.11 3.77 17.65
C ASN A 3 2.68 3.46 17.19
N ALA A 4 1.82 3.12 18.14
CA ALA A 4 0.42 2.77 17.91
C ALA A 4 -0.38 3.92 17.26
N GLU A 5 0.02 5.18 17.48
CA GLU A 5 -0.63 6.36 16.91
C GLU A 5 -0.68 6.35 15.38
N LYS A 6 0.23 5.62 14.70
CA LYS A 6 0.17 5.49 13.23
C LYS A 6 -1.18 4.94 12.76
N SER A 7 -1.84 4.14 13.58
CA SER A 7 -3.08 3.44 13.26
C SER A 7 -4.32 4.13 13.84
N ASN A 8 -4.16 5.30 14.49
CA ASN A 8 -5.28 6.08 14.99
C ASN A 8 -5.97 6.81 13.81
N PRO A 9 -7.23 6.48 13.48
CA PRO A 9 -7.94 7.06 12.34
C PRO A 9 -8.15 8.58 12.44
N GLN A 10 -8.08 9.15 13.64
CA GLN A 10 -8.23 10.60 13.86
C GLN A 10 -7.21 11.43 13.06
N TRP A 11 -6.04 10.86 12.73
CA TRP A 11 -5.01 11.54 11.95
C TRP A 11 -5.26 11.49 10.44
N TYR A 12 -6.16 10.62 9.96
CA TYR A 12 -6.40 10.38 8.54
C TYR A 12 -7.71 11.06 8.12
N GLN A 13 -7.58 12.32 7.72
CA GLN A 13 -8.68 13.15 7.25
C GLN A 13 -8.88 13.01 5.74
N GLY A 14 -10.02 13.50 5.25
CA GLY A 14 -10.38 13.38 3.83
C GLY A 14 -10.80 11.96 3.43
N GLN A 15 -10.84 11.70 2.14
CA GLN A 15 -11.25 10.40 1.59
C GLN A 15 -10.16 9.86 0.67
N PRO A 16 -9.42 8.80 1.09
CA PRO A 16 -8.44 8.18 0.22
C PRO A 16 -9.10 7.48 -0.96
N ILE A 17 -8.38 7.43 -2.09
CA ILE A 17 -8.92 6.97 -3.38
C ILE A 17 -9.47 5.54 -3.36
N TRP A 18 -8.92 4.65 -2.51
CA TRP A 18 -9.44 3.30 -2.35
C TRP A 18 -10.84 3.27 -1.73
N LEU A 19 -11.15 4.18 -0.79
CA LEU A 19 -12.51 4.33 -0.25
C LEU A 19 -13.43 4.99 -1.26
N THR A 20 -12.94 5.97 -2.02
CA THR A 20 -13.71 6.59 -3.12
C THR A 20 -14.16 5.57 -4.17
N ALA A 21 -13.27 4.63 -4.54
CA ALA A 21 -13.61 3.52 -5.42
C ALA A 21 -14.68 2.60 -4.78
N MET A 22 -14.50 2.22 -3.51
CA MET A 22 -15.42 1.37 -2.76
C MET A 22 -16.82 1.95 -2.62
N TYR A 23 -16.92 3.23 -2.28
CA TYR A 23 -18.22 3.92 -2.15
C TYR A 23 -18.96 4.06 -3.48
N GLN A 24 -18.26 3.88 -4.61
CA GLN A 24 -18.84 3.87 -5.95
C GLN A 24 -19.00 2.47 -6.53
N GLY A 25 -18.95 1.43 -5.69
CA GLY A 25 -19.23 0.04 -6.09
C GLY A 25 -18.05 -0.71 -6.70
N LEU A 26 -16.83 -0.14 -6.67
CA LEU A 26 -15.62 -0.80 -7.15
C LEU A 26 -14.84 -1.45 -6.01
N LYS A 27 -14.07 -2.49 -6.32
CA LYS A 27 -13.16 -3.13 -5.35
C LYS A 27 -11.77 -2.50 -5.36
N SER A 28 -11.10 -2.44 -4.21
CA SER A 28 -9.74 -1.89 -4.06
C SER A 28 -8.79 -2.84 -3.34
N ALA A 29 -7.52 -2.82 -3.73
CA ALA A 29 -6.45 -3.60 -3.13
C ALA A 29 -5.22 -2.74 -2.81
N SER A 30 -4.55 -3.01 -1.69
CA SER A 30 -3.30 -2.35 -1.31
C SER A 30 -2.27 -3.34 -0.83
N PHE A 31 -1.17 -3.47 -1.58
CA PHE A 31 0.04 -4.08 -1.06
C PHE A 31 0.99 -2.98 -0.58
N PHE A 32 0.70 -2.52 0.63
CA PHE A 32 1.31 -1.37 1.29
C PHE A 32 0.99 -0.03 0.62
N TRP A 33 0.56 0.90 1.44
CA TRP A 33 0.47 2.32 1.18
C TRP A 33 0.20 3.02 2.52
N PRO A 34 0.82 4.17 2.84
CA PRO A 34 0.52 4.90 4.06
C PRO A 34 -0.98 5.16 4.23
N GLY A 35 -1.58 4.66 5.31
CA GLY A 35 -3.02 4.77 5.60
C GLY A 35 -3.89 3.63 5.06
N SER A 36 -3.37 2.79 4.16
CA SER A 36 -4.15 1.62 3.68
C SER A 36 -4.27 0.49 4.71
N ASP A 37 -3.42 0.49 5.73
CA ASP A 37 -3.48 -0.39 6.90
C ASP A 37 -4.05 0.33 8.13
N VAL A 38 -4.88 1.36 7.91
CA VAL A 38 -5.59 2.14 8.93
C VAL A 38 -7.08 2.20 8.62
N ASP A 39 -7.90 2.18 9.67
CA ASP A 39 -9.36 2.20 9.60
C ASP A 39 -9.93 3.59 9.28
N VAL A 40 -9.58 4.13 8.11
CA VAL A 40 -9.96 5.49 7.71
C VAL A 40 -11.47 5.55 7.47
N ASN A 41 -12.16 6.46 8.16
CA ASN A 41 -13.63 6.57 8.10
C ASN A 41 -14.36 5.24 8.40
N GLY A 42 -13.79 4.39 9.26
CA GLY A 42 -14.36 3.09 9.62
C GLY A 42 -14.30 2.05 8.49
N SER A 43 -13.37 2.19 7.55
CA SER A 43 -13.18 1.22 6.47
C SER A 43 -11.71 1.05 6.05
N PHE A 44 -11.38 -0.17 5.63
CA PHE A 44 -10.13 -0.54 4.97
C PHE A 44 -10.37 -0.85 3.48
N PRO A 45 -9.32 -0.88 2.63
CA PRO A 45 -9.43 -1.48 1.29
C PRO A 45 -9.98 -2.92 1.35
N ASN A 46 -10.62 -3.40 0.27
CA ASN A 46 -11.16 -4.77 0.24
C ASN A 46 -10.08 -5.83 0.49
N LEU A 47 -8.88 -5.62 -0.04
CA LEU A 47 -7.70 -6.42 0.22
C LEU A 47 -6.57 -5.48 0.66
N TYR A 48 -5.94 -5.74 1.80
CA TYR A 48 -4.79 -4.96 2.25
C TYR A 48 -3.77 -5.81 2.99
N LYS A 49 -2.55 -5.28 3.14
CA LYS A 49 -1.48 -5.89 3.93
C LYS A 49 -1.00 -4.91 5.00
N LEU A 50 -0.84 -5.41 6.23
CA LEU A 50 -0.17 -4.66 7.30
C LEU A 50 1.29 -4.41 6.89
N TYR A 51 1.77 -3.18 7.06
CA TYR A 51 3.11 -2.81 6.64
C TYR A 51 4.19 -3.69 7.31
N ASN A 52 5.00 -4.35 6.50
CA ASN A 52 6.16 -5.13 6.92
C ASN A 52 7.28 -4.99 5.89
N ARG A 53 8.27 -4.14 6.20
CA ARG A 53 9.42 -3.86 5.32
C ARG A 53 10.27 -5.08 4.99
N SER A 54 10.18 -6.16 5.78
CA SER A 54 10.98 -7.37 5.58
C SER A 54 10.43 -8.28 4.48
N ILE A 55 9.22 -8.00 3.94
CA ILE A 55 8.66 -8.76 2.82
C ILE A 55 9.42 -8.39 1.53
N PRO A 56 10.02 -9.35 0.82
CA PRO A 56 10.74 -9.13 -0.44
C PRO A 56 9.83 -8.54 -1.52
N PHE A 57 10.38 -7.70 -2.40
CA PHE A 57 9.61 -7.03 -3.45
C PHE A 57 8.92 -8.01 -4.40
N GLU A 58 9.59 -9.12 -4.71
CA GLU A 58 9.06 -10.19 -5.55
C GLU A 58 7.77 -10.78 -4.97
N GLU A 59 7.73 -11.00 -3.65
CA GLU A 59 6.53 -11.51 -2.98
C GLU A 59 5.37 -10.52 -3.05
N ARG A 60 5.66 -9.22 -2.95
CA ARG A 60 4.66 -8.15 -3.10
C ARG A 60 4.07 -8.15 -4.51
N VAL A 61 4.94 -8.20 -5.52
CA VAL A 61 4.53 -8.23 -6.95
C VAL A 61 3.77 -9.51 -7.27
N ILE A 62 4.22 -10.67 -6.80
CA ILE A 62 3.52 -11.95 -7.01
C ILE A 62 2.12 -11.89 -6.40
N THR A 63 1.96 -11.33 -5.20
CA THR A 63 0.64 -11.19 -4.57
C THR A 63 -0.25 -10.23 -5.37
N PHE A 64 0.31 -9.11 -5.86
CA PHE A 64 -0.39 -8.17 -6.71
C PHE A 64 -0.92 -8.84 -7.99
N LEU A 65 -0.08 -9.64 -8.66
CA LEU A 65 -0.46 -10.42 -9.84
C LEU A 65 -1.54 -11.46 -9.53
N ARG A 66 -1.47 -12.12 -8.36
CA ARG A 66 -2.52 -13.04 -7.90
C ARG A 66 -3.86 -12.33 -7.72
N TRP A 67 -3.87 -11.10 -7.20
CA TRP A 67 -5.10 -10.32 -7.07
C TRP A 67 -5.70 -9.93 -8.43
N LEU A 68 -4.88 -9.69 -9.45
CA LEU A 68 -5.34 -9.46 -10.82
C LEU A 68 -5.95 -10.72 -11.47
N GLN A 69 -5.59 -11.91 -10.97
CA GLN A 69 -6.08 -13.19 -11.46
C GLN A 69 -7.33 -13.70 -10.71
N LEU A 70 -7.83 -12.95 -9.73
CA LEU A 70 -9.07 -13.31 -9.04
C LEU A 70 -10.27 -13.35 -10.01
N PRO A 71 -11.30 -14.15 -9.68
CA PRO A 71 -12.59 -14.10 -10.38
C PRO A 71 -13.12 -12.66 -10.45
N GLU A 72 -13.84 -12.32 -11.52
CA GLU A 72 -14.30 -10.94 -11.76
C GLU A 72 -15.05 -10.33 -10.57
N GLU A 73 -15.90 -11.12 -9.92
CA GLU A 73 -16.66 -10.69 -8.74
C GLU A 73 -15.76 -10.33 -7.55
N GLU A 74 -14.56 -10.93 -7.44
CA GLU A 74 -13.61 -10.70 -6.36
C GLU A 74 -12.48 -9.73 -6.72
N ARG A 75 -12.21 -9.57 -8.02
CA ARG A 75 -11.08 -8.83 -8.55
C ARG A 75 -11.19 -7.32 -8.25
N PRO A 76 -10.16 -6.72 -7.62
CA PRO A 76 -10.10 -5.27 -7.46
C PRO A 76 -10.02 -4.51 -8.79
N HIS A 77 -10.42 -3.25 -8.76
CA HIS A 77 -10.40 -2.32 -9.89
C HIS A 77 -9.33 -1.23 -9.67
N PHE A 78 -9.02 -0.94 -8.41
CA PHE A 78 -7.97 -0.02 -8.00
C PHE A 78 -6.93 -0.75 -7.14
N TYR A 79 -5.65 -0.42 -7.36
CA TYR A 79 -4.54 -1.08 -6.70
C TYR A 79 -3.45 -0.09 -6.29
N THR A 80 -2.83 -0.32 -5.12
CA THR A 80 -1.59 0.34 -4.71
C THR A 80 -0.50 -0.68 -4.39
N LEU A 81 0.75 -0.33 -4.72
CA LEU A 81 1.95 -1.08 -4.37
C LEU A 81 3.00 -0.06 -3.91
N TYR A 82 3.60 -0.30 -2.75
CA TYR A 82 4.69 0.53 -2.23
C TYR A 82 5.97 -0.29 -2.08
N LEU A 83 7.08 0.31 -2.54
CA LEU A 83 8.44 -0.20 -2.47
C LEU A 83 9.31 0.87 -1.81
N GLU A 84 10.18 0.47 -0.88
CA GLU A 84 10.99 1.42 -0.10
C GLU A 84 12.21 1.98 -0.85
N GLU A 85 12.57 1.38 -2.00
CA GLU A 85 13.66 1.87 -2.85
C GLU A 85 13.13 2.84 -3.91
N PRO A 86 13.92 3.86 -4.31
CA PRO A 86 15.32 4.11 -3.95
C PRO A 86 15.54 5.00 -2.71
N ASP A 87 14.49 5.31 -1.92
CA ASP A 87 14.58 6.18 -0.74
C ASP A 87 15.56 5.65 0.30
N SER A 88 15.50 4.34 0.59
CA SER A 88 16.42 3.70 1.54
C SER A 88 17.88 3.81 1.10
N SER A 89 18.19 3.49 -0.16
CA SER A 89 19.55 3.65 -0.70
C SER A 89 20.00 5.11 -0.73
N GLY A 90 19.10 6.03 -1.10
CA GLY A 90 19.38 7.47 -1.11
C GLY A 90 19.73 8.03 0.28
N HIS A 91 19.06 7.54 1.34
CA HIS A 91 19.39 7.91 2.71
C HIS A 91 20.78 7.40 3.18
N ILE A 92 21.21 6.24 2.70
CA ILE A 92 22.47 5.60 3.13
C ILE A 92 23.67 6.14 2.34
N TYR A 93 23.53 6.28 1.02
CA TYR A 93 24.63 6.54 0.10
C TYR A 93 24.58 7.93 -0.57
N GLY A 94 23.44 8.62 -0.45
CA GLY A 94 23.19 9.89 -1.12
C GLY A 94 22.52 9.72 -2.50
N PRO A 95 21.93 10.80 -3.04
CA PRO A 95 21.14 10.72 -4.27
C PRO A 95 21.96 10.52 -5.55
N ILE A 96 23.28 10.74 -5.50
CA ILE A 96 24.21 10.51 -6.62
C ILE A 96 25.22 9.43 -6.20
N SER A 97 24.73 8.20 -6.01
CA SER A 97 25.55 7.02 -5.68
C SER A 97 25.27 5.87 -6.64
N SER A 98 26.14 4.87 -6.67
CA SER A 98 25.95 3.65 -7.46
C SER A 98 24.67 2.91 -7.08
N GLU A 99 24.34 2.86 -5.79
CA GLU A 99 23.21 2.12 -5.24
C GLU A 99 21.84 2.73 -5.59
N VAL A 100 21.81 4.00 -5.99
CA VAL A 100 20.58 4.71 -6.39
C VAL A 100 20.45 4.80 -7.91
N ILE A 101 21.57 4.99 -8.63
CA ILE A 101 21.57 5.27 -10.07
C ILE A 101 21.61 3.98 -10.91
N LEU A 102 22.28 2.93 -10.42
CA LEU A 102 22.47 1.66 -11.12
C LEU A 102 21.51 0.59 -10.58
#